data_AF-A0A0D2NCU7-F1
#
_entry.id   AF-A0A0D2NCU7-F1
#
_cell.length_a   1.000
_cell.length_b   1.000
_cell.length_c   1.000
_cell.angle_alpha   90.00
_cell.angle_beta   90.00
_cell.angle_gamma   90.00
#
_symmetry.space_group_name_H-M   'P 1'
#
loop_
_entity.id
_entity.type
_entity.pdbx_description
1 polymer ?
#
loop_
_entity_poly.entity_id
_entity_poly.type
_entity_poly.pdbx_seq_one_letter_code
_entity_poly.pdbx_strand_id
1 'polypeptide(L)'
;MSSASSVPSEDATLAPDAKQPLHPSIIDRLDPEYIEFHNKYVVNIVPPHTLPWSPAIRNGMAVPGGTPLLKVAKTQDFDLPTTKCRAFTPEGTPPAGGWPLFIFFHGGGWTLGNIDSENSFCTNMAVRTSRSQALNFVGTSG
;
A
#
# COMPACT_ATOMS: atom_id res chain seq x y z
N MET A 1 0.77 -40.68 -14.13
CA MET A 1 1.98 -40.57 -13.29
C MET A 1 1.93 -39.20 -12.65
N SER A 2 1.52 -39.14 -11.38
CA SER A 2 1.32 -37.90 -10.63
C SER A 2 2.68 -37.41 -10.13
N SER A 3 3.14 -36.28 -10.63
CA SER A 3 4.31 -35.58 -10.08
C SER A 3 3.89 -34.92 -8.78
N ALA A 4 4.40 -35.44 -7.66
CA ALA A 4 4.21 -34.84 -6.35
C ALA A 4 4.96 -33.51 -6.30
N SER A 5 4.23 -32.43 -6.04
CA SER A 5 4.82 -31.14 -5.68
C SER A 5 5.52 -31.31 -4.33
N SER A 6 6.84 -31.13 -4.33
CA SER A 6 7.69 -31.24 -3.15
C SER A 6 7.31 -30.18 -2.13
N VAL A 7 6.96 -30.62 -0.93
CA VAL A 7 6.84 -29.77 0.27
C VAL A 7 8.17 -29.05 0.48
N PRO A 8 8.20 -27.72 0.66
CA PRO A 8 9.44 -27.02 1.00
C PRO A 8 9.92 -27.49 2.37
N SER A 9 11.20 -27.86 2.46
CA SER A 9 11.88 -28.33 3.67
C SER A 9 11.85 -27.30 4.80
N GLU A 10 11.72 -27.78 6.05
CA GLU A 10 11.65 -27.07 7.34
C GLU A 10 12.82 -26.13 7.70
N ASP A 11 13.70 -25.76 6.77
CA ASP A 11 14.95 -25.06 7.11
C ASP A 11 15.34 -24.00 6.07
N ALA A 12 14.37 -23.18 5.65
CA ALA A 12 14.69 -21.86 5.14
C ALA A 12 15.23 -21.02 6.31
N THR A 13 16.50 -21.22 6.65
CA THR A 13 17.17 -20.55 7.77
C THR A 13 17.08 -19.05 7.51
N LEU A 14 16.17 -18.38 8.24
CA LEU A 14 16.05 -16.93 8.19
C LEU A 14 17.42 -16.33 8.54
N ALA A 15 17.77 -15.22 7.89
CA ALA A 15 19.03 -14.54 8.19
C ALA A 15 19.15 -14.31 9.72
N PRO A 16 20.33 -14.51 10.32
CA PRO A 16 20.51 -14.52 11.78
C PRO A 16 20.08 -13.22 12.50
N ASP A 17 19.78 -12.15 11.76
CA ASP A 17 19.34 -10.84 12.27
C ASP A 17 17.91 -10.44 11.87
N ALA A 18 17.06 -11.40 11.48
CA ALA A 18 15.65 -11.20 11.13
C ALA A 18 14.92 -10.32 12.16
N LYS A 19 14.28 -9.24 11.70
CA LYS A 19 13.57 -8.28 12.57
C LYS A 19 12.13 -8.66 12.83
N GLN A 20 11.50 -9.34 11.86
CA GLN A 20 10.10 -9.74 11.94
C GLN A 20 9.90 -11.18 11.44
N PRO A 21 10.46 -12.20 12.09
CA PRO A 21 10.22 -13.60 11.69
C PRO A 21 8.74 -13.98 11.85
N LEU A 22 8.22 -14.78 10.91
CA LEU A 22 6.88 -15.36 11.05
C LEU A 22 6.89 -16.39 12.17
N HIS A 23 5.92 -16.30 13.08
CA HIS A 23 5.80 -17.27 14.17
C HIS A 23 5.31 -18.63 13.62
N PRO A 24 5.87 -19.78 14.03
CA PRO A 24 5.50 -21.08 13.49
C PRO A 24 4.00 -21.38 13.53
N SER A 25 3.29 -20.92 14.57
CA SER A 25 1.85 -21.15 14.73
C SER A 25 0.95 -20.47 13.68
N ILE A 26 1.47 -19.53 12.90
CA ILE A 26 0.68 -18.83 11.86
C ILE A 26 1.05 -19.27 10.44
N ILE A 27 2.18 -19.96 10.24
CA ILE A 27 2.70 -20.28 8.90
C ILE A 27 1.65 -21.06 8.09
N ASP A 28 1.05 -22.10 8.66
CA ASP A 28 0.05 -22.92 7.98
C ASP A 28 -1.29 -22.21 7.72
N ARG A 29 -1.46 -20.99 8.23
CA ARG A 29 -2.67 -20.16 8.06
C ARG A 29 -2.48 -19.03 7.04
N LEU A 30 -1.26 -18.84 6.55
CA LEU A 30 -0.91 -17.78 5.61
C LEU A 30 -0.93 -18.30 4.18
N ASP A 31 -1.20 -17.39 3.25
CA ASP A 31 -1.02 -17.68 1.83
C ASP A 31 0.47 -17.97 1.55
N PRO A 32 0.81 -19.07 0.85
CA PRO A 32 2.18 -19.38 0.47
C PRO A 32 2.90 -18.24 -0.27
N GLU A 33 2.18 -17.49 -1.11
CA GLU A 33 2.74 -16.33 -1.81
C GLU A 33 3.12 -15.21 -0.83
N TYR A 34 2.31 -14.99 0.21
CA TYR A 34 2.62 -14.03 1.26
C TYR A 34 3.83 -14.45 2.09
N ILE A 35 3.99 -15.75 2.38
CA ILE A 35 5.17 -16.26 3.12
C ILE A 35 6.45 -15.96 2.33
N GLU A 36 6.46 -16.26 1.03
CA GLU A 36 7.61 -15.96 0.16
C GLU A 36 7.89 -14.46 0.12
N PHE A 37 6.85 -13.66 -0.11
CA PHE A 37 6.95 -12.20 -0.14
C PHE A 37 7.50 -11.64 1.18
N HIS A 38 7.00 -12.09 2.32
CA HIS A 38 7.42 -11.63 3.65
C HIS A 38 8.90 -11.95 3.88
N ASN A 39 9.30 -13.20 3.66
CA ASN A 39 10.67 -13.64 3.86
C ASN A 39 11.65 -12.91 2.93
N LYS A 40 11.20 -12.50 1.74
CA LYS A 40 12.04 -11.79 0.77
C LYS A 40 12.14 -10.29 1.03
N TYR A 41 11.04 -9.64 1.39
CA TYR A 41 10.96 -8.17 1.39
C TYR A 41 10.67 -7.54 2.76
N VAL A 42 10.05 -8.26 3.70
CA VAL A 42 9.53 -7.68 4.95
C VAL A 42 10.34 -8.11 6.18
N VAL A 43 10.85 -9.34 6.21
CA VAL A 43 11.47 -9.96 7.40
C VAL A 43 12.61 -9.15 8.03
N ASN A 44 13.30 -8.32 7.24
CA ASN A 44 14.42 -7.49 7.67
C ASN A 44 14.04 -6.01 7.93
N ILE A 45 12.78 -5.62 7.70
CA ILE A 45 12.30 -4.27 7.98
C ILE A 45 12.20 -4.09 9.50
N VAL A 46 12.77 -3.00 10.01
CA VAL A 46 12.68 -2.68 11.44
C VAL A 46 11.23 -2.28 11.79
N PRO A 47 10.58 -2.95 12.75
CA PRO A 47 9.23 -2.59 13.16
C PRO A 47 9.18 -1.15 13.68
N PRO A 48 8.23 -0.31 13.22
CA PRO A 48 8.08 1.06 13.71
C PRO A 48 7.93 1.18 15.23
N HIS A 49 7.31 0.20 15.88
CA HIS A 49 7.07 0.20 17.34
C HIS A 49 8.34 -0.02 18.18
N THR A 50 9.45 -0.45 17.58
CA THR A 50 10.74 -0.60 18.29
C THR A 50 11.61 0.65 18.21
N LEU A 51 11.17 1.68 17.49
CA LEU A 51 11.91 2.92 17.31
C LEU A 51 11.40 4.01 18.25
N PRO A 52 12.27 4.94 18.71
CA PRO A 52 11.83 6.16 19.36
C PRO A 52 10.88 6.96 18.47
N TRP A 53 9.91 7.64 19.07
CA TRP A 53 8.97 8.47 18.33
C TRP A 53 9.68 9.61 17.60
N SER A 54 9.35 9.77 16.31
CA SER A 54 9.74 10.91 15.50
C SER A 54 8.68 11.15 14.42
N PRO A 55 8.22 12.40 14.19
CA PRO A 55 7.26 12.69 13.13
C PRO A 55 7.78 12.37 11.73
N ALA A 56 9.11 12.28 11.56
CA ALA A 56 9.74 11.90 10.29
C ALA A 56 9.38 10.48 9.84
N ILE A 57 8.92 9.61 10.75
CA ILE A 57 8.52 8.23 10.42
C ILE A 57 7.37 8.19 9.40
N ARG A 58 6.57 9.26 9.31
CA ARG A 58 5.51 9.45 8.30
C ARG A 58 6.03 9.44 6.87
N ASN A 59 7.27 9.89 6.69
CA ASN A 59 7.94 9.98 5.40
C ASN A 59 8.82 8.77 5.10
N GLY A 60 8.73 7.73 5.93
CA GLY A 60 9.40 6.46 5.67
C GLY A 60 8.94 5.83 4.36
N MET A 61 9.73 4.89 3.86
CA MET A 61 9.37 4.14 2.65
C MET A 61 8.03 3.43 2.84
N ALA A 62 7.19 3.48 1.80
CA ALA A 62 5.97 2.69 1.78
C ALA A 62 6.30 1.20 1.93
N VAL A 63 5.42 0.47 2.62
CA VAL A 63 5.54 -0.99 2.74
C VAL A 63 5.50 -1.58 1.33
N PRO A 64 6.40 -2.53 0.99
CA PRO A 64 6.36 -3.18 -0.32
C PRO A 64 5.04 -3.94 -0.54
N GLY A 65 4.75 -4.28 -1.80
CA GLY A 65 3.56 -5.05 -2.18
C GLY A 65 2.46 -4.25 -2.87
N GLY A 66 2.65 -2.93 -3.04
CA GLY A 66 1.76 -2.11 -3.85
C GLY A 66 1.81 -2.46 -5.34
N THR A 67 0.68 -2.35 -6.03
CA THR A 67 0.63 -2.50 -7.49
C THR A 67 1.25 -1.30 -8.21
N PRO A 68 1.69 -1.42 -9.48
CA PRO A 68 2.07 -0.25 -10.27
C PRO A 68 0.91 0.75 -10.41
N LEU A 69 1.24 2.04 -10.53
CA LEU A 69 0.26 3.08 -10.82
C LEU A 69 -0.41 2.81 -12.17
N LEU A 70 -1.73 2.91 -12.23
CA LEU A 70 -2.42 2.89 -13.51
C LEU A 70 -2.36 4.26 -14.17
N LYS A 71 -2.32 4.26 -15.50
CA LYS A 71 -2.37 5.48 -16.29
C LYS A 71 -3.72 6.17 -16.10
N VAL A 72 -3.68 7.46 -15.83
CA VAL A 72 -4.84 8.34 -15.68
C VAL A 72 -4.64 9.55 -16.61
N ALA A 73 -5.72 10.23 -16.98
CA ALA A 73 -5.63 11.42 -17.84
C ALA A 73 -4.94 12.59 -17.12
N LYS A 74 -5.18 12.72 -15.82
CA LYS A 74 -4.63 13.82 -15.01
C LYS A 74 -4.44 13.40 -13.56
N THR A 75 -3.31 13.79 -13.00
CA THR A 75 -3.05 13.82 -11.55
C THR A 75 -2.86 15.28 -11.15
N GLN A 76 -3.57 15.72 -10.11
CA GLN A 76 -3.50 17.12 -9.67
C GLN A 76 -3.59 17.22 -8.15
N ASP A 77 -2.72 18.03 -7.57
CA ASP A 77 -2.72 18.32 -6.13
C ASP A 77 -3.44 19.63 -5.85
N PHE A 78 -4.15 19.66 -4.73
CA PHE A 78 -4.89 20.82 -4.24
C PHE A 78 -4.52 21.07 -2.78
N ASP A 79 -4.18 22.31 -2.48
CA ASP A 79 -4.01 22.80 -1.12
C ASP A 79 -5.37 23.26 -0.57
N LEU A 80 -5.77 22.65 0.54
CA LEU A 80 -6.95 23.03 1.31
C LEU A 80 -6.50 23.74 2.60
N PRO A 81 -7.38 24.49 3.29
CA PRO A 81 -6.98 25.28 4.45
C PRO A 81 -6.26 24.50 5.57
N THR A 82 -6.57 23.20 5.72
CA THR A 82 -6.07 22.35 6.81
C THR A 82 -5.51 21.00 6.33
N THR A 83 -5.41 20.78 5.03
CA THR A 83 -5.04 19.47 4.46
C THR A 83 -4.64 19.62 2.99
N LYS A 84 -4.09 18.56 2.40
CA LYS A 84 -3.85 18.45 0.96
C LYS A 84 -4.69 17.32 0.41
N CYS A 85 -5.16 17.47 -0.82
CA CYS A 85 -5.74 16.37 -1.55
C CYS A 85 -5.15 16.24 -2.95
N ARG A 86 -5.15 15.02 -3.48
CA ARG A 86 -4.71 14.68 -4.83
C ARG A 86 -5.86 14.07 -5.60
N ALA A 87 -6.21 14.64 -6.74
CA ALA A 87 -7.19 14.10 -7.66
C ALA A 87 -6.54 13.28 -8.77
N PHE A 88 -7.10 12.11 -9.04
CA PHE A 88 -6.83 11.28 -10.20
C PHE A 88 -8.06 11.27 -11.10
N THR A 89 -7.91 11.82 -12.31
CA THR A 89 -8.97 11.89 -13.32
C THR A 89 -8.79 10.78 -14.33
N PRO A 90 -9.77 9.89 -14.53
CA PRO A 90 -9.63 8.75 -15.43
C PRO A 90 -9.54 9.20 -16.90
N GLU A 91 -9.01 8.32 -17.74
CA GLU A 91 -9.05 8.51 -19.20
C GLU A 91 -10.48 8.34 -19.73
N GLY A 92 -10.83 9.13 -20.75
CA GLY A 92 -12.10 9.06 -21.47
C GLY A 92 -12.89 10.36 -21.43
N THR A 93 -14.10 10.32 -21.98
CA THR A 93 -15.03 11.44 -21.96
C THR A 93 -15.90 11.37 -20.70
N PRO A 94 -15.99 12.44 -19.91
CA PRO A 94 -16.87 12.44 -18.74
C PRO A 94 -18.34 12.29 -19.17
N PRO A 95 -19.19 11.63 -18.37
CA PRO A 95 -20.63 11.68 -18.52
C PRO A 95 -21.15 13.12 -18.52
N ALA A 96 -22.40 13.34 -18.97
CA ALA A 96 -23.02 14.67 -19.03
C ALA A 96 -23.00 15.42 -17.68
N GLY A 97 -23.04 14.69 -16.55
CA GLY A 97 -22.96 15.24 -15.19
C GLY A 97 -21.54 15.31 -14.60
N GLY A 98 -20.50 15.02 -15.38
CA GLY A 98 -19.13 14.84 -14.90
C GLY A 98 -18.85 13.41 -14.43
N TRP A 99 -17.61 13.17 -14.01
CA TRP A 99 -17.22 11.89 -13.41
C TRP A 99 -17.86 11.74 -12.02
N PRO A 100 -18.33 10.54 -11.64
CA PRO A 100 -18.67 10.27 -10.24
C PRO A 100 -17.42 10.44 -9.36
N LEU A 101 -17.61 10.88 -8.13
CA LEU A 101 -16.54 11.17 -7.18
C LEU A 101 -16.33 10.00 -6.22
N PHE A 102 -15.08 9.58 -6.08
CA PHE A 102 -14.63 8.65 -5.03
C PHE A 102 -13.67 9.38 -4.09
N ILE A 103 -13.98 9.42 -2.80
CA ILE A 103 -13.14 10.07 -1.78
C ILE A 103 -12.45 8.99 -0.96
N PHE A 104 -11.13 9.10 -0.83
CA PHE A 104 -10.29 8.16 -0.13
C PHE A 104 -9.44 8.85 0.94
N PHE A 105 -9.36 8.21 2.10
CA PHE A 105 -8.50 8.59 3.22
C PHE A 105 -7.52 7.44 3.46
N HIS A 106 -6.22 7.72 3.42
CA HIS A 106 -5.20 6.68 3.54
C HIS A 106 -5.19 6.01 4.92
N GLY A 107 -4.69 4.77 4.96
CA GLY A 107 -4.45 4.03 6.19
C GLY A 107 -3.22 4.51 6.96
N GLY A 108 -2.59 3.62 7.74
CA GLY A 108 -1.38 3.96 8.50
C GLY A 108 -1.61 4.32 9.97
N GLY A 109 -2.77 3.95 10.52
CA GLY A 109 -3.05 4.01 11.96
C GLY A 109 -2.90 5.42 12.54
N TRP A 110 -3.29 6.44 11.76
CA TRP A 110 -3.20 7.87 12.13
C TRP A 110 -1.77 8.40 12.32
N THR A 111 -0.78 7.57 12.02
CA THR A 111 0.62 7.78 12.39
C THR A 111 1.54 7.77 11.18
N LEU A 112 1.27 6.90 10.19
CA LEU A 112 2.10 6.68 9.01
C LEU A 112 1.36 7.10 7.73
N GLY A 113 2.14 7.37 6.69
CA GLY A 113 1.64 7.68 5.36
C GLY A 113 1.60 9.18 5.05
N ASN A 114 1.47 9.46 3.75
CA ASN A 114 1.44 10.78 3.14
C ASN A 114 0.68 10.73 1.80
N ILE A 115 0.76 11.81 1.00
CA ILE A 115 0.00 11.96 -0.25
C ILE A 115 0.37 10.94 -1.32
N ASP A 116 1.53 10.30 -1.17
CA ASP A 116 2.03 9.31 -2.12
C ASP A 116 1.72 7.87 -1.73
N SER A 117 1.32 7.61 -0.47
CA SER A 117 1.23 6.25 0.08
C SER A 117 0.24 5.35 -0.66
N GLU A 118 -0.88 5.91 -1.12
CA GLU A 118 -1.99 5.13 -1.67
C GLU A 118 -2.34 5.53 -3.11
N ASN A 119 -1.38 6.13 -3.84
CA ASN A 119 -1.56 6.51 -5.24
C ASN A 119 -1.95 5.30 -6.12
N SER A 120 -1.36 4.14 -5.85
CA SER A 120 -1.65 2.92 -6.59
C SER A 120 -3.11 2.48 -6.43
N PHE A 121 -3.60 2.46 -5.20
CA PHE A 121 -5.00 2.19 -4.93
C PHE A 121 -5.91 3.23 -5.62
N CYS A 122 -5.62 4.52 -5.46
CA CYS A 122 -6.45 5.58 -6.02
C CYS A 122 -6.51 5.58 -7.56
N THR A 123 -5.39 5.31 -8.24
CA THR A 123 -5.38 5.15 -9.71
C THR A 123 -6.14 3.91 -10.16
N ASN A 124 -6.06 2.80 -9.41
CA ASN A 124 -6.89 1.61 -9.64
C ASN A 124 -8.38 1.94 -9.50
N MET A 125 -8.77 2.67 -8.46
CA MET A 125 -10.16 3.08 -8.28
C MET A 125 -10.64 3.97 -9.43
N ALA A 126 -9.83 4.97 -9.80
CA ALA A 126 -10.18 5.88 -10.90
C ALA A 126 -10.41 5.13 -12.21
N VAL A 127 -9.56 4.15 -12.54
CA VAL A 127 -9.63 3.43 -13.82
C VAL A 127 -10.67 2.30 -13.80
N ARG A 128 -10.75 1.54 -12.71
CA ARG A 128 -11.50 0.28 -12.66
C ARG A 128 -12.95 0.44 -12.20
N THR A 129 -13.30 1.52 -11.49
CA THR A 129 -14.69 1.74 -11.03
C THR A 129 -15.40 2.80 -11.84
N SER A 130 -16.25 2.37 -12.78
CA SER A 130 -17.12 3.24 -13.60
C SER A 130 -16.42 4.46 -14.20
N ARG A 131 -15.08 4.43 -14.30
CA ARG A 131 -14.22 5.60 -14.52
C ARG A 131 -14.58 6.78 -13.59
N SER A 132 -14.35 6.66 -12.30
CA SER A 132 -14.61 7.73 -11.32
C SER A 132 -13.40 8.67 -11.14
N GLN A 133 -13.64 9.93 -10.77
CA GLN A 133 -12.56 10.80 -10.27
C GLN A 133 -12.27 10.41 -8.82
N ALA A 134 -11.03 10.01 -8.53
CA ALA A 134 -10.61 9.62 -7.19
C ALA A 134 -9.86 10.77 -6.50
N LEU A 135 -10.26 11.14 -5.29
CA LEU A 135 -9.57 12.09 -4.44
C LEU A 135 -8.90 11.38 -3.27
N ASN A 136 -7.59 11.53 -3.13
CA ASN A 136 -6.83 11.08 -1.98
C ASN A 136 -6.60 12.26 -1.02
N PHE A 137 -7.03 12.13 0.23
CA PHE A 137 -6.82 13.15 1.27
C PHE A 137 -5.75 12.70 2.26
N VAL A 138 -4.92 13.64 2.69
CA VAL A 138 -3.93 13.43 3.75
C VAL A 138 -4.14 14.47 4.82
N GLY A 139 -4.51 14.04 6.02
CA GLY A 139 -4.53 14.92 7.18
C GLY A 139 -3.11 15.42 7.45
N THR A 140 -2.91 16.74 7.41
CA THR A 140 -1.70 17.31 8.00
C THR A 140 -1.91 17.29 9.51
N SER A 141 -1.22 16.40 10.21
CA SER A 141 -0.96 16.64 11.63
C SER A 141 -0.09 17.90 11.70
N GLY A 142 -0.65 18.97 12.26
CA GLY A 142 0.08 20.22 12.51
C GLY A 142 1.30 20.02 13.40
#